data_AF-A0ABD5SK98-F1
#
_entry.id   AF-A0ABD5SK98-F1
#
_cell.length_a   1.000
_cell.length_b   1.000
_cell.length_c   1.000
_cell.angle_alpha   90.00
_cell.angle_beta   90.00
_cell.angle_gamma   90.00
#
_symmetry.space_group_name_H-M   'P 1'
#
loop_
_entity.id
_entity.type
_entity.pdbx_description
1 polymer ?
#
loop_
_entity_poly.entity_id
_entity_poly.type
_entity_poly.pdbx_seq_one_letter_code
_entity_poly.pdbx_strand_id
1 'polypeptide(L)' 'MDECPRCGGAIEELSLDDVSTISCSRCGFADIPVEHQPTGEDVESWRDAFNRFYEESADT' A
#
# COMPACT_ATOMS: atom_id res chain seq x y z
N MET A 1 10.28 18.66 14.65
CA MET A 1 10.62 17.39 13.97
C MET A 1 9.92 17.50 12.63
N ASP A 2 10.62 18.07 11.65
CA ASP A 2 10.01 18.60 10.40
C ASP A 2 10.63 17.91 9.17
N GLU A 3 11.21 16.73 9.38
CA GLU A 3 11.98 15.98 8.39
C GLU A 3 11.43 14.56 8.24
N CYS A 4 11.36 14.09 6.99
CA CYS A 4 10.82 12.80 6.64
C CYS A 4 11.72 11.68 7.19
N PRO A 5 11.18 10.70 7.94
CA PRO A 5 11.98 9.65 8.56
C PRO A 5 12.62 8.69 7.54
N ARG A 6 12.14 8.66 6.28
CA ARG A 6 12.69 7.78 5.23
C ARG A 6 13.80 8.43 4.42
N CYS A 7 13.77 9.75 4.24
CA CYS A 7 14.67 10.41 3.29
C CYS A 7 15.24 11.76 3.73
N GLY A 8 14.90 12.23 4.93
CA GLY A 8 15.30 13.55 5.45
C GLY A 8 14.73 14.74 4.67
N GLY A 9 13.80 14.51 3.74
CA GLY A 9 13.13 15.58 2.99
C GLY A 9 12.13 16.34 3.86
N ALA A 10 11.67 17.50 3.37
CA ALA A 10 10.57 18.22 3.99
C ALA A 10 9.29 17.37 4.01
N ILE A 11 8.49 17.57 5.04
CA ILE A 11 7.16 16.96 5.20
C ILE A 11 6.07 18.03 5.08
N GLU A 12 4.91 17.61 4.61
CA GLU A 12 3.75 18.46 4.35
C GLU A 12 2.54 17.91 5.11
N GLU A 13 1.78 18.78 5.76
CA GLU A 13 0.52 18.38 6.42
C GLU A 13 -0.63 18.42 5.40
N LEU A 14 -1.41 17.34 5.35
CA LEU A 14 -2.62 17.22 4.57
C LEU A 14 -3.81 17.11 5.54
N SER A 15 -4.91 17.80 5.23
CA SER A 15 -6.14 17.77 6.03
C SER A 15 -7.36 17.54 5.15
N LEU A 16 -8.30 16.74 5.66
CA LEU A 16 -9.61 16.47 5.05
C LEU A 16 -10.64 16.29 6.18
N ASP A 17 -11.64 17.17 6.21
CA ASP A 17 -12.61 17.27 7.31
C ASP A 17 -11.89 17.34 8.67
N ASP A 18 -12.24 16.45 9.61
CA ASP A 18 -11.68 16.41 10.96
C ASP A 18 -10.40 15.56 11.05
N VAL A 19 -9.80 15.15 9.92
CA VAL A 19 -8.63 14.28 9.88
C VAL A 19 -7.43 15.00 9.26
N SER A 20 -6.25 14.87 9.87
CA SER A 20 -4.98 15.33 9.31
C SER A 20 -3.93 14.22 9.28
N THR A 21 -2.97 14.34 8.38
CA THR A 21 -1.81 13.44 8.26
C THR A 21 -0.60 14.20 7.73
N ILE A 22 0.57 13.60 7.87
CA ILE A 22 1.85 14.12 7.37
C ILE A 22 2.28 13.26 6.18
N SER A 23 2.68 13.91 5.09
CA SER A 23 3.16 13.25 3.88
C SER A 23 4.52 13.80 3.41
N CYS A 24 5.23 13.04 2.59
CA CYS A 24 6.45 13.47 1.92
C CYS A 24 6.35 13.23 0.42
N SER A 25 6.22 14.32 -0.34
CA SER A 25 6.16 14.31 -1.81
C SER A 25 7.43 13.75 -2.48
N ARG A 26 8.58 13.73 -1.79
CA ARG A 26 9.84 13.22 -2.34
C ARG A 26 9.90 11.69 -2.43
N CYS A 27 9.38 10.98 -1.42
CA CYS A 27 9.53 9.51 -1.34
C CYS A 27 8.22 8.76 -1.13
N GLY A 28 7.09 9.47 -1.05
CA GLY A 28 5.78 8.86 -0.83
C GLY A 28 5.54 8.35 0.58
N PHE A 29 6.33 8.79 1.57
CA PHE A 29 5.99 8.50 2.97
C PHE A 29 4.69 9.22 3.35
N ALA A 30 3.81 8.52 4.06
CA ALA A 30 2.63 9.08 4.69
C ALA A 30 2.48 8.45 6.08
N ASP A 31 2.25 9.28 7.10
CA ASP A 31 2.05 8.83 8.48
C ASP A 31 0.57 8.45 8.69
N ILE A 32 0.16 7.42 7.96
CA ILE A 32 -1.17 6.82 8.07
C ILE A 32 -1.03 5.38 8.55
N PRO A 33 -1.86 4.93 9.52
CA PRO A 33 -1.93 3.52 9.88
C PRO A 33 -2.27 2.69 8.63
N VAL A 34 -1.46 1.67 8.35
CA VAL A 34 -1.71 0.71 7.27
C VAL A 34 -1.85 -0.69 7.85
N GLU A 35 -2.91 -1.38 7.45
CA GLU A 35 -3.10 -2.79 7.78
C GLU A 35 -2.48 -3.64 6.66
N HIS A 36 -1.37 -4.32 6.96
CA HIS A 36 -0.70 -5.22 6.02
C HIS A 36 -1.37 -6.60 5.93
N GLN A 37 -2.48 -6.79 6.62
CA GLN A 37 -3.24 -8.02 6.59
C GLN A 37 -4.30 -7.91 5.49
N PRO A 38 -4.36 -8.86 4.55
CA PRO A 38 -5.46 -8.90 3.59
C PRO A 38 -6.78 -9.07 4.35
N THR A 39 -7.79 -8.28 4.00
CA THR A 39 -9.15 -8.44 4.51
C THR A 39 -9.86 -9.49 3.66
N GLY A 40 -10.08 -10.69 4.19
CA GLY A 40 -10.75 -11.80 3.50
C GLY A 40 -10.37 -13.18 4.03
N GLU A 41 -11.11 -14.22 3.62
CA GLU A 41 -10.87 -15.61 3.98
C GLU A 41 -10.16 -16.36 2.84
N ASP A 42 -9.13 -17.12 3.23
CA ASP A 42 -8.21 -17.96 2.46
C ASP A 42 -7.32 -17.27 1.41
N VAL A 43 -6.04 -17.15 1.76
CA VAL A 43 -4.97 -16.80 0.81
C VAL A 43 -4.81 -17.97 -0.16
N GLU A 44 -5.12 -17.75 -1.46
CA GLU A 44 -4.85 -18.75 -2.49
C GLU A 44 -3.36 -19.13 -2.51
N SER A 45 -3.04 -20.40 -2.73
CA SER A 45 -1.65 -20.78 -2.88
C SER A 45 -1.12 -20.26 -4.22
N TRP A 46 0.18 -19.93 -4.27
CA TRP A 46 0.84 -19.58 -5.54
C TRP A 46 0.62 -20.64 -6.63
N ARG A 47 0.56 -21.91 -6.24
CA ARG A 47 0.32 -23.01 -7.18
C ARG A 47 -1.07 -22.94 -7.79
N ASP A 48 -2.09 -22.68 -6.98
CA ASP A 48 -3.48 -22.56 -7.45
C ASP A 48 -3.65 -21.34 -8.35
N ALA A 49 -3.01 -20.21 -7.98
CA ALA A 49 -2.99 -19.00 -8.80
C ALA A 49 -2.37 -19.25 -10.19
N PHE A 50 -1.23 -19.95 -10.25
CA PHE A 50 -0.60 -20.30 -11.54
C PHE A 50 -1.42 -21.28 -12.36
N ASN A 51 -2.02 -22.30 -11.72
CA ASN A 51 -2.87 -23.26 -12.42
C ASN A 51 -4.05 -22.55 -13.09
N ARG A 52 -4.76 -21.69 -12.35
CA ARG A 52 -5.87 -20.88 -12.87
C ARG A 52 -5.45 -20.00 -14.04
N PHE A 53 -4.31 -19.31 -13.91
CA PHE A 53 -3.77 -18.48 -14.99
C PHE A 53 -3.52 -19.30 -16.26
N TYR A 54 -2.89 -20.47 -16.14
CA TYR A 54 -2.60 -21.32 -17.29
C TYR A 54 -3.88 -21.90 -17.92
N GLU A 55 -4.85 -22.30 -17.11
CA GLU A 55 -6.17 -22.76 -17.57
C GLU A 55 -6.91 -21.67 -18.35
N GLU A 56 -7.01 -20.46 -17.81
CA GLU A 56 -7.63 -19.31 -18.50
C GLU A 56 -6.92 -18.95 -19.82
N SER A 57 -5.59 -19.07 -19.84
CA SER A 57 -4.78 -18.75 -21.03
C SER A 57 -4.83 -19.84 -22.11
N ALA A 58 -5.22 -21.07 -21.79
CA ALA A 58 -5.23 -22.20 -22.72
C ALA A 58 -6.44 -22.19 -23.67
N ASP A 59 -7.49 -21.44 -23.33
CA ASP A 59 -8.72 -21.27 -24.13
C ASP A 59 -8.66 -20.08 -25.13
N THR A 60 -7.49 -19.46 -25.32
CA THR A 60 -7.24 -18.37 -26.30
C THR A 60 -6.33 -18.81 -27.44
#